data_AF-A0A0Q6YXD0-F1
#
_entry.id   AF-A0A0Q6YXD0-F1
#
_cell.length_a   1.000
_cell.length_b   1.000
_cell.length_c   1.000
_cell.angle_alpha   90.00
_cell.angle_beta   90.00
_cell.angle_gamma   90.00
#
_symmetry.space_group_name_H-M   'P 1'
#
loop_
_entity.id
_entity.type
_entity.pdbx_description
1 polymer ?
#
loop_
_entity_poly.entity_id
_entity_poly.type
_entity_poly.pdbx_seq_one_letter_code
_entity_poly.pdbx_strand_id
1 'polypeptide(L)'
;MTTKNPALDMASFCVKKLAERDIQATIVCNESTDGEVVLQVPALELNEELSQCAVYRLVSELLEDHDGYGLQLTNPITGDQGGVFCYHPDTFIPSSDGADVEYWPGEAGATFSWADLIKDSTAWCEGWPIPFSEMVGQRVGFLASLFMAKPVSLPRYRAG
;
A
#
# COMPACT_ATOMS: atom_id res chain seq x y z
N MET A 1 26.32 -0.45 -22.56
CA MET A 1 25.58 -1.09 -21.46
C MET A 1 24.46 -0.14 -21.11
N THR A 2 23.22 -0.45 -21.47
CA THR A 2 22.05 0.32 -21.04
C THR A 2 21.86 0.08 -19.55
N THR A 3 22.11 1.10 -18.74
CA THR A 3 21.74 1.11 -17.32
C THR A 3 20.24 0.84 -17.24
N LYS A 4 19.84 -0.32 -16.67
CA LYS A 4 18.43 -0.60 -16.37
C LYS A 4 17.90 0.52 -15.48
N ASN A 5 16.76 1.11 -15.86
CA ASN A 5 16.07 2.09 -15.03
C ASN A 5 15.20 1.33 -14.01
N PRO A 6 15.57 1.27 -12.71
CA PRO A 6 14.84 0.48 -11.73
C PRO A 6 13.40 0.95 -11.53
N ALA A 7 13.12 2.24 -11.74
CA ALA A 7 11.77 2.79 -11.66
C ALA A 7 10.88 2.27 -12.79
N LEU A 8 11.44 2.07 -14.00
CA LEU A 8 10.71 1.50 -15.13
C LEU A 8 10.38 0.02 -14.92
N ASP A 9 11.32 -0.73 -14.34
CA ASP A 9 11.10 -2.14 -13.99
C ASP A 9 9.99 -2.27 -12.93
N MET A 10 10.01 -1.42 -11.89
CA MET A 10 8.95 -1.39 -10.87
C MET A 10 7.60 -0.93 -11.44
N ALA A 11 7.56 0.10 -12.28
CA ALA A 11 6.32 0.54 -12.92
C ALA A 11 5.72 -0.56 -13.81
N SER A 12 6.57 -1.27 -14.57
CA SER A 12 6.15 -2.42 -15.39
C SER A 12 5.60 -3.56 -14.55
N PHE A 13 6.20 -3.82 -13.39
CA PHE A 13 5.68 -4.77 -12.41
C PHE A 13 4.29 -4.36 -11.91
N CYS A 14 4.11 -3.09 -11.53
CA CYS A 14 2.82 -2.58 -11.09
C CYS A 14 1.75 -2.70 -12.18
N VAL A 15 2.06 -2.34 -13.44
CA VAL A 15 1.13 -2.49 -14.58
C VAL A 15 0.66 -3.93 -14.71
N LYS A 16 1.58 -4.90 -14.65
CA LYS A 16 1.22 -6.32 -14.72
C LYS A 16 0.29 -6.73 -13.57
N LYS A 17 0.57 -6.28 -12.35
CA LYS A 17 -0.22 -6.61 -11.15
C LYS A 17 -1.60 -5.96 -11.12
N LEU A 18 -1.72 -4.76 -11.69
CA LEU A 18 -2.99 -4.07 -11.89
C LEU A 18 -3.82 -4.76 -12.98
N ALA A 19 -3.19 -5.18 -14.09
CA ALA A 19 -3.86 -5.91 -15.16
C ALA A 19 -4.40 -7.27 -14.72
N GLU A 20 -3.74 -7.96 -13.78
CA GLU A 20 -4.25 -9.19 -13.15
C GLU A 20 -5.58 -8.98 -12.40
N ARG A 21 -5.97 -7.72 -12.14
CA ARG A 21 -7.20 -7.29 -11.44
C ARG A 21 -8.13 -6.46 -12.34
N ASP A 22 -7.93 -6.52 -13.65
CA ASP A 22 -8.67 -5.71 -14.63
C ASP A 22 -8.55 -4.18 -14.41
N ILE A 23 -7.51 -3.73 -13.71
CA ILE A 23 -7.21 -2.30 -13.51
C ILE A 23 -6.24 -1.83 -14.59
N GLN A 24 -6.68 -0.86 -15.41
CA GLN A 24 -5.84 -0.26 -16.43
C GLN A 24 -4.81 0.69 -15.82
N ALA A 25 -3.56 0.58 -16.29
CA ALA A 25 -2.47 1.43 -15.90
C ALA A 25 -1.55 1.72 -17.09
N THR A 26 -1.00 2.94 -17.13
CA THR A 26 -0.16 3.43 -18.22
C THR A 26 1.15 3.96 -17.65
N ILE A 27 2.26 3.65 -18.32
CA ILE A 27 3.57 4.23 -18.01
C ILE A 27 3.82 5.38 -18.98
N VAL A 28 4.10 6.57 -18.42
CA VAL A 28 4.51 7.76 -19.16
C VAL A 28 5.94 8.09 -18.74
N CYS A 29 6.86 8.14 -19.69
CA CYS A 29 8.20 8.65 -19.45
C CYS A 29 8.22 10.12 -19.83
N ASN A 30 8.41 11.02 -18.86
CA ASN A 30 8.50 12.43 -19.18
C ASN A 30 9.95 12.78 -19.55
N GLU A 31 10.20 13.00 -20.84
CA GLU A 31 11.52 13.39 -21.35
C GLU A 31 11.93 14.80 -20.89
N SER A 32 11.00 15.63 -20.40
CA SER A 32 11.29 16.96 -19.86
C SER A 32 11.75 16.95 -18.39
N THR A 33 11.62 15.83 -17.68
CA THR A 33 12.08 15.64 -16.28
C THR A 33 13.12 14.52 -16.17
N ASP A 34 14.17 14.56 -17.01
CA ASP A 34 15.27 13.59 -17.01
C ASP A 34 14.85 12.10 -17.18
N GLY A 35 13.68 11.85 -17.80
CA GLY A 35 13.17 10.50 -18.00
C GLY A 35 12.49 9.91 -16.76
N GLU A 36 11.89 10.77 -15.93
CA GLU A 36 11.05 10.35 -14.82
C GLU A 36 9.94 9.41 -15.29
N VAL A 37 9.81 8.29 -14.58
CA VAL A 37 8.85 7.23 -14.88
C VAL A 37 7.57 7.51 -14.10
N VAL A 38 6.53 7.95 -14.80
CA VAL A 38 5.20 8.17 -14.26
C VAL A 38 4.33 6.96 -14.50
N LEU A 39 3.72 6.44 -13.44
CA LEU A 39 2.69 5.42 -13.52
C LEU A 39 1.34 6.09 -13.29
N GLN A 40 0.46 6.07 -14.30
CA GLN A 40 -0.92 6.52 -14.20
C GLN A 40 -1.84 5.32 -14.02
N VAL A 41 -2.80 5.43 -13.09
CA VAL A 41 -3.75 4.38 -12.72
C VAL A 41 -5.09 5.05 -12.44
N PRO A 42 -5.87 5.41 -13.48
CA PRO A 42 -7.07 6.26 -13.32
C PRO A 42 -8.10 5.72 -12.31
N ALA A 43 -8.23 4.39 -12.20
CA ALA A 43 -9.15 3.77 -11.26
C ALA A 43 -8.76 3.95 -9.78
N LEU A 44 -7.49 4.27 -9.51
CA LEU A 44 -6.96 4.51 -8.17
C LEU A 44 -6.72 6.01 -7.91
N GLU A 45 -7.09 6.89 -8.83
CA GLU A 45 -6.74 8.31 -8.76
C GLU A 45 -7.94 9.22 -8.47
N LEU A 46 -7.70 10.31 -7.77
CA LEU A 46 -8.59 11.47 -7.64
C LEU A 46 -7.73 12.74 -7.77
N ASN A 47 -8.05 13.61 -8.73
CA ASN A 47 -7.26 14.82 -9.03
C ASN A 47 -5.76 14.53 -9.28
N GLU A 48 -5.46 13.48 -10.06
CA GLU A 48 -4.09 13.05 -10.42
C GLU A 48 -3.25 12.47 -9.25
N GLU A 49 -3.84 12.39 -8.05
CA GLU A 49 -3.23 11.77 -6.87
C GLU A 49 -3.86 10.40 -6.56
N LEU A 50 -3.12 9.51 -5.88
CA LEU A 50 -3.72 8.26 -5.41
C LEU A 50 -4.83 8.55 -4.41
N SER A 51 -6.05 8.12 -4.73
CA SER A 51 -7.20 8.18 -3.83
C SER A 51 -7.04 7.14 -2.74
N GLN A 52 -6.98 7.59 -1.49
CA GLN A 52 -6.95 6.71 -0.32
C GLN A 52 -8.09 5.69 -0.35
N CYS A 53 -9.33 6.11 -0.64
CA CYS A 53 -10.48 5.21 -0.71
C CYS A 53 -10.27 4.11 -1.77
N ALA A 54 -9.77 4.46 -2.95
CA ALA A 54 -9.53 3.48 -4.00
C ALA A 54 -8.36 2.53 -3.66
N VAL A 55 -7.30 3.05 -3.03
CA VAL A 55 -6.19 2.24 -2.53
C VAL A 55 -6.65 1.30 -1.43
N TYR A 56 -7.51 1.75 -0.52
CA TYR A 56 -8.02 0.94 0.59
C TYR A 56 -8.94 -0.16 0.10
N ARG A 57 -9.75 0.11 -0.93
CA ARG A 57 -10.49 -0.95 -1.64
C ARG A 57 -9.54 -1.98 -2.24
N LEU A 58 -8.47 -1.55 -2.91
CA LEU A 58 -7.46 -2.48 -3.45
C LEU A 58 -6.78 -3.30 -2.33
N VAL A 59 -6.46 -2.69 -1.19
CA VAL A 59 -5.89 -3.38 -0.03
C VAL A 59 -6.88 -4.41 0.53
N SER A 60 -8.16 -4.05 0.64
CA SER A 60 -9.24 -4.94 1.07
C SER A 60 -9.33 -6.18 0.17
N GLU A 61 -9.29 -5.99 -1.16
CA GLU A 61 -9.23 -7.08 -2.15
C GLU A 61 -7.96 -7.93 -2.01
N LEU A 62 -6.82 -7.34 -1.63
CA LEU A 62 -5.58 -8.09 -1.41
C LEU A 62 -5.55 -8.87 -0.09
N LEU A 63 -6.35 -8.46 0.89
CA LEU A 63 -6.48 -9.10 2.20
C LEU A 63 -7.43 -10.31 2.20
N GLU A 64 -8.22 -10.51 1.13
CA GLU A 64 -9.30 -11.51 0.98
C GLU A 64 -9.19 -12.75 1.90
N ASP A 65 -10.29 -13.05 2.61
CA ASP A 65 -10.53 -14.26 3.44
C ASP A 65 -9.51 -14.59 4.54
N HIS A 66 -8.56 -13.70 4.83
CA HIS A 66 -7.54 -13.92 5.83
C HIS A 66 -7.88 -13.31 7.20
N ASP A 67 -8.88 -13.88 7.87
CA ASP A 67 -9.18 -13.56 9.28
C ASP A 67 -7.93 -13.66 10.15
N GLY A 68 -7.57 -12.56 10.82
CA GLY A 68 -6.40 -12.50 11.67
C GLY A 68 -5.07 -12.43 10.93
N TYR A 69 -5.06 -11.92 9.68
CA TYR A 69 -3.84 -11.58 8.96
C TYR A 69 -3.81 -10.11 8.56
N GLY A 70 -2.60 -9.63 8.26
CA GLY A 70 -2.37 -8.33 7.64
C GLY A 70 -1.41 -8.46 6.46
N LEU A 71 -1.30 -7.40 5.67
CA LEU A 71 -0.34 -7.27 4.57
C LEU A 71 0.85 -6.44 5.04
N GLN A 72 1.99 -7.10 5.26
CA GLN A 72 3.22 -6.43 5.64
C GLN A 72 3.90 -5.82 4.41
N LEU A 73 4.06 -4.50 4.43
CA LEU A 73 4.78 -3.73 3.43
C LEU A 73 6.26 -3.69 3.72
N THR A 74 7.04 -3.74 2.66
CA THR A 74 8.50 -3.57 2.68
C THR A 74 8.87 -2.63 1.55
N ASN A 75 9.77 -1.70 1.81
CA ASN A 75 10.30 -0.81 0.78
C ASN A 75 11.03 -1.66 -0.29
N PRO A 76 10.63 -1.60 -1.57
CA PRO A 76 11.18 -2.47 -2.62
C PRO A 76 12.62 -2.12 -3.00
N ILE A 77 13.11 -0.95 -2.59
CA ILE A 77 14.48 -0.48 -2.86
C ILE A 77 15.39 -0.77 -1.67
N THR A 78 14.98 -0.37 -0.46
CA THR A 78 15.84 -0.45 0.73
C THR A 78 15.66 -1.74 1.52
N GLY A 79 14.51 -2.41 1.39
CA GLY A 79 14.15 -3.56 2.21
C GLY A 79 13.63 -3.19 3.60
N ASP A 80 13.50 -1.90 3.91
CA ASP A 80 13.01 -1.45 5.22
C ASP A 80 11.54 -1.83 5.42
N GLN A 81 11.16 -2.12 6.67
CA GLN A 81 9.79 -2.41 7.03
C GLN A 81 8.95 -1.13 6.94
N GLY A 82 7.94 -1.12 6.07
CA GLY A 82 7.02 0.01 5.94
C GLY A 82 5.99 0.01 7.06
N GLY A 83 5.22 -1.07 7.15
CA GLY A 83 4.12 -1.24 8.10
C GLY A 83 3.24 -2.41 7.72
N VAL A 84 2.04 -2.49 8.30
CA VAL A 84 1.07 -3.57 8.08
C VAL A 84 -0.31 -2.98 7.84
N PHE A 85 -0.93 -3.32 6.71
CA PHE A 85 -2.37 -3.10 6.53
C PHE A 85 -3.17 -4.26 7.12
N CYS A 86 -4.26 -3.99 7.83
CA CYS A 86 -5.15 -5.01 8.39
C CYS A 86 -6.57 -4.47 8.58
N TYR A 87 -7.55 -5.35 8.81
CA TYR A 87 -8.88 -4.91 9.19
C TYR A 87 -8.93 -4.39 10.63
N HIS A 88 -9.75 -3.36 10.86
CA HIS A 88 -10.08 -2.90 12.22
C HIS A 88 -10.68 -4.08 13.03
N PRO A 89 -10.31 -4.24 14.31
CA PRO A 89 -10.74 -5.39 15.11
C PRO A 89 -12.23 -5.34 15.51
N ASP A 90 -12.93 -4.25 15.27
CA ASP A 90 -14.37 -4.19 15.55
C ASP A 90 -15.22 -4.59 14.35
N THR A 91 -14.68 -4.51 13.15
CA THR A 91 -15.42 -4.80 11.92
C THR A 91 -15.03 -6.14 11.33
N PHE A 92 -13.74 -6.54 11.37
CA PHE A 92 -13.17 -7.84 10.91
C PHE A 92 -13.68 -8.35 9.54
N ILE A 93 -14.45 -7.56 8.82
CA ILE A 93 -15.19 -7.93 7.62
C ILE A 93 -14.79 -6.89 6.57
N PRO A 94 -14.47 -7.31 5.34
CA PRO A 94 -14.20 -6.38 4.26
C PRO A 94 -15.44 -5.52 3.96
N SER A 95 -15.36 -4.20 4.13
CA SER A 95 -16.30 -3.30 3.46
C SER A 95 -15.97 -3.17 1.98
N SER A 96 -17.01 -2.98 1.16
CA SER A 96 -16.87 -2.76 -0.29
C SER A 96 -16.13 -1.46 -0.66
N ASP A 97 -15.97 -0.54 0.29
CA ASP A 97 -15.24 0.72 0.12
C ASP A 97 -13.85 0.72 0.80
N GLY A 98 -13.48 -0.37 1.48
CA GLY A 98 -12.22 -0.48 2.20
C GLY A 98 -12.11 0.39 3.45
N ALA A 99 -13.21 0.99 3.91
CA ALA A 99 -13.26 1.80 5.14
C ALA A 99 -12.81 1.04 6.40
N ASP A 100 -12.88 -0.30 6.39
CA ASP A 100 -12.45 -1.15 7.49
C ASP A 100 -10.94 -1.44 7.50
N VAL A 101 -10.20 -1.01 6.47
CA VAL A 101 -8.76 -1.19 6.36
C VAL A 101 -8.04 -0.12 7.18
N GLU A 102 -7.08 -0.56 7.96
CA GLU A 102 -6.29 0.26 8.86
C GLU A 102 -4.79 0.01 8.63
N TYR A 103 -3.94 0.99 8.94
CA TYR A 103 -2.48 0.90 8.73
C TYR A 103 -1.68 1.06 10.03
N TRP A 104 -0.91 0.02 10.38
CA TRP A 104 0.07 0.04 11.47
C TRP A 104 1.46 0.39 10.93
N PRO A 105 2.03 1.56 11.23
CA PRO A 105 3.32 1.95 10.70
C PRO A 105 4.46 1.18 11.38
N GLY A 106 5.51 0.84 10.65
CA GLY A 106 6.68 0.12 11.18
C GLY A 106 7.41 0.87 12.29
N GLU A 107 7.32 2.20 12.33
CA GLU A 107 7.89 3.05 13.38
C GLU A 107 7.20 2.89 14.74
N ALA A 108 5.96 2.40 14.77
CA ALA A 108 5.25 2.06 16.00
C ALA A 108 5.84 0.80 16.69
N GLY A 109 6.73 0.08 16.00
CA GLY A 109 7.49 -1.05 16.54
C GLY A 109 7.62 -2.19 15.55
N ALA A 110 8.64 -3.02 15.75
CA ALA A 110 8.94 -4.15 14.86
C ALA A 110 7.86 -5.25 14.85
N THR A 111 6.97 -5.28 15.85
CA THR A 111 5.90 -6.28 15.98
C THR A 111 4.55 -5.58 16.13
N PHE A 112 3.58 -6.00 15.31
CA PHE A 112 2.20 -5.52 15.38
C PHE A 112 1.54 -5.82 16.74
N SER A 113 0.77 -4.87 17.28
CA SER A 113 0.15 -4.97 18.62
C SER A 113 -1.26 -4.36 18.65
N TRP A 114 -2.29 -5.21 18.81
CA TRP A 114 -3.68 -4.75 19.00
C TRP A 114 -3.86 -3.88 20.25
N ALA A 115 -3.10 -4.14 21.31
CA ALA A 115 -3.22 -3.38 22.55
C ALA A 115 -2.73 -1.94 22.37
N ASP A 116 -1.74 -1.73 21.51
CA ASP A 116 -1.21 -0.41 21.22
C ASP A 116 -2.14 0.36 20.27
N LEU A 117 -2.77 -0.31 19.30
CA LEU A 117 -3.90 0.25 18.52
C LEU A 117 -5.00 0.82 19.43
N ILE A 118 -5.45 0.04 20.42
CA ILE A 118 -6.55 0.45 21.30
C ILE A 118 -6.13 1.59 22.25
N LYS A 119 -4.89 1.58 22.73
CA LYS A 119 -4.39 2.55 23.72
C LYS A 119 -4.03 3.89 23.11
N ASP A 120 -3.51 3.88 21.89
CA ASP A 120 -3.02 5.06 21.21
C ASP A 120 -3.25 4.95 19.70
N SER A 121 -4.42 5.40 19.26
CA SER A 121 -4.76 5.52 17.84
C SER A 121 -4.13 6.75 17.18
N THR A 122 -3.30 7.55 17.88
CA THR A 122 -2.73 8.77 17.29
C THR A 122 -1.63 8.50 16.27
N ALA A 123 -0.99 7.33 16.34
CA ALA A 123 -0.09 6.82 15.30
C ALA A 123 -0.83 6.15 14.14
N TRP A 124 -2.11 5.81 14.34
CA TRP A 124 -2.98 5.33 13.27
C TRP A 124 -3.46 6.52 12.47
N CYS A 125 -3.05 6.52 11.21
CA CYS A 125 -3.43 7.52 10.25
C CYS A 125 -4.52 6.89 9.37
N GLU A 126 -5.54 7.69 9.04
CA GLU A 126 -6.49 7.39 7.97
C GLU A 126 -5.72 7.35 6.64
N GLY A 127 -4.87 6.36 6.41
CA GLY A 127 -3.95 6.34 5.27
C GLY A 127 -2.52 6.11 5.73
N TRP A 128 -1.73 5.44 4.88
CA TRP A 128 -0.30 5.67 4.84
C TRP A 128 -0.10 7.20 4.90
N PRO A 129 0.54 7.76 5.94
CA PRO A 129 0.79 9.18 5.95
C PRO A 129 1.71 9.35 4.76
N ILE A 130 1.24 10.04 3.72
CA ILE A 130 2.10 10.41 2.60
C ILE A 130 2.59 11.85 2.83
N PRO A 131 3.46 12.16 3.81
CA PRO A 131 4.19 13.42 3.82
C PRO A 131 5.19 13.52 2.65
N PHE A 132 5.02 12.71 1.60
CA PHE A 132 6.02 12.48 0.56
C PHE A 132 5.43 12.17 -0.84
N SER A 133 4.12 12.36 -1.07
CA SER A 133 3.45 12.05 -2.36
C SER A 133 3.92 12.91 -3.53
N GLU A 134 4.76 13.91 -3.29
CA GLU A 134 5.21 14.90 -4.27
C GLU A 134 6.17 14.32 -5.33
N MET A 135 6.76 13.14 -5.13
CA MET A 135 7.65 12.52 -6.14
C MET A 135 7.04 11.27 -6.75
N VAL A 136 7.02 11.22 -8.08
CA VAL A 136 6.46 10.12 -8.89
C VAL A 136 7.05 8.75 -8.53
N GLY A 137 8.35 8.71 -8.19
CA GLY A 137 9.03 7.48 -7.75
C GLY A 137 8.44 6.86 -6.48
N GLN A 138 7.82 7.67 -5.61
CA GLN A 138 7.19 7.20 -4.38
C GLN A 138 5.88 6.47 -4.65
N ARG A 139 5.11 6.95 -5.64
CA ARG A 139 3.88 6.30 -6.08
C ARG A 139 4.15 4.91 -6.64
N VAL A 140 5.14 4.81 -7.53
CA VAL A 140 5.58 3.52 -8.09
C VAL A 140 6.10 2.62 -6.97
N GLY A 141 6.90 3.17 -6.06
CA GLY A 141 7.42 2.45 -4.89
C GLY A 141 6.31 1.94 -3.96
N PHE A 142 5.29 2.73 -3.68
CA PHE A 142 4.16 2.36 -2.83
C PHE A 142 3.34 1.22 -3.45
N LEU A 143 2.91 1.36 -4.71
CA LEU A 143 2.15 0.31 -5.39
C LEU A 143 2.99 -0.97 -5.55
N ALA A 144 4.29 -0.84 -5.82
CA ALA A 144 5.20 -2.00 -5.86
C ALA A 144 5.29 -2.67 -4.48
N SER A 145 5.44 -1.89 -3.40
CA SER A 145 5.42 -2.40 -2.02
C SER A 145 4.14 -3.16 -1.73
N LEU A 146 2.99 -2.62 -2.14
CA LEU A 146 1.67 -3.22 -1.92
C LEU A 146 1.53 -4.55 -2.65
N PHE A 147 1.94 -4.64 -3.91
CA PHE A 147 1.89 -5.90 -4.66
C PHE A 147 2.99 -6.91 -4.28
N MET A 148 4.03 -6.45 -3.57
CA MET A 148 5.07 -7.31 -2.98
C MET A 148 4.78 -7.67 -1.52
N ALA A 149 3.73 -7.11 -0.94
CA ALA A 149 3.38 -7.30 0.45
C ALA A 149 3.20 -8.77 0.78
N LYS A 150 3.64 -9.16 1.98
CA LYS A 150 3.51 -10.54 2.44
C LYS A 150 2.39 -10.63 3.47
N PRO A 151 1.54 -11.67 3.38
CA PRO A 151 0.60 -11.94 4.44
C PRO A 151 1.36 -12.30 5.73
N VAL A 152 0.98 -11.67 6.83
CA VAL A 152 1.53 -11.95 8.17
C VAL A 152 0.39 -12.28 9.11
N SER A 153 0.58 -13.30 9.95
CA SER A 153 -0.40 -13.61 11.00
C SER A 153 -0.36 -12.54 12.07
N LEU A 154 -1.53 -11.99 12.38
CA LEU A 154 -1.73 -11.07 13.47
C LEU A 154 -2.03 -11.86 14.75
N PRO A 155 -1.66 -11.34 15.93
CA PRO A 155 -2.11 -11.92 17.19
C PRO A 155 -3.64 -12.02 17.21
N ARG A 156 -4.22 -13.02 17.89
CA ARG A 156 -5.68 -13.06 18.04
C ARG A 156 -6.13 -11.86 18.87
N TYR A 157 -7.09 -11.11 18.37
CA TYR A 157 -7.77 -10.11 19.18
C TYR A 157 -8.50 -10.81 20.33
N ARG A 158 -8.20 -10.39 21.56
CA ARG A 158 -8.97 -10.76 22.74
C ARG A 158 -9.51 -9.46 23.29
N ALA A 159 -10.79 -9.18 23.03
CA ALA A 159 -11.51 -8.16 23.78
C ALA A 159 -11.37 -8.52 25.27
N GLY A 160 -10.65 -7.69 26.01
CA GLY A 160 -10.46 -7.82 27.46
C GLY A 160 -11.66 -7.31 28.21
#